data_AF-A0A851YDC7-F1
#
_entry.id   AF-A0A851YDC7-F1
#
_cell.length_a   1.000
_cell.length_b   1.000
_cell.length_c   1.000
_cell.angle_alpha   90.00
_cell.angle_beta   90.00
_cell.angle_gamma   90.00
#
_symmetry.space_group_name_H-M   'P 1'
#
loop_
_entity.id
_entity.type
_entity.pdbx_description
1 polymer ?
#
loop_
_entity_poly.entity_id
_entity_poly.type
_entity_poly.pdbx_seq_one_letter_code
_entity_poly.pdbx_strand_id
1 'polypeptide(L)'
;ALGKGSDLEKAFATTALVYSNAADPDGKLSKAETKSLLQTQFWGFIQGQENKPKYKEIISALDEELEKKLDFEDFMILLVSLSLMSDLLQEIKNVKTTK
;
A
#
# COMPACT_ATOMS: atom_id res chain seq x y z
N ALA A 1 -21.67 -8.21 4.65
CA ALA A 1 -20.96 -9.50 4.69
C ALA A 1 -19.78 -9.50 5.68
N LEU A 2 -18.94 -8.47 5.73
CA LEU A 2 -17.68 -8.46 6.51
C LEU A 2 -17.80 -8.37 8.04
N GLY A 3 -18.98 -8.03 8.59
CA GLY A 3 -19.15 -7.89 10.05
C GLY A 3 -18.78 -9.15 10.85
N LYS A 4 -18.86 -10.33 10.23
CA LYS A 4 -18.50 -11.63 10.83
C LYS A 4 -17.14 -12.18 10.38
N GLY A 5 -16.42 -11.49 9.50
CA GLY A 5 -15.11 -11.95 9.01
C GLY A 5 -14.01 -11.85 10.06
N SER A 6 -12.95 -12.64 9.90
CA SER A 6 -11.69 -12.49 10.62
C SER A 6 -11.06 -11.13 10.35
N ASP A 7 -10.13 -10.70 11.21
CA ASP A 7 -9.47 -9.40 11.05
C ASP A 7 -8.69 -9.30 9.73
N LEU A 8 -8.12 -10.41 9.26
CA LEU A 8 -7.40 -10.44 7.99
C LEU A 8 -8.36 -10.28 6.79
N GLU A 9 -9.50 -10.97 6.79
CA GLU A 9 -10.52 -10.81 5.75
C GLU A 9 -11.07 -9.38 5.73
N LYS A 10 -11.30 -8.80 6.91
CA LYS A 10 -11.73 -7.40 7.04
C LYS A 10 -10.67 -6.44 6.52
N ALA A 11 -9.39 -6.66 6.83
CA ALA A 11 -8.29 -5.83 6.35
C ALA A 11 -8.20 -5.87 4.82
N PHE A 12 -8.21 -7.06 4.22
CA PHE A 12 -8.15 -7.22 2.77
C PHE A 12 -9.37 -6.62 2.07
N ALA A 13 -10.57 -6.82 2.61
CA ALA A 13 -11.77 -6.22 2.04
C ALA A 13 -11.78 -4.69 2.16
N THR A 14 -11.18 -4.15 3.24
CA THR A 14 -10.96 -2.71 3.37
C THR A 14 -9.97 -2.21 2.32
N THR A 15 -8.87 -2.94 2.08
CA THR A 15 -7.92 -2.62 1.00
C THR A 15 -8.60 -2.61 -0.38
N ALA A 16 -9.42 -3.62 -0.68
CA ALA A 16 -10.18 -3.68 -1.92
C ALA A 16 -11.17 -2.51 -2.08
N LEU A 17 -11.84 -2.11 -0.98
CA LEU A 17 -12.75 -0.97 -0.98
C LEU A 17 -12.01 0.36 -1.21
N VAL A 18 -10.88 0.57 -0.52
CA VAL A 18 -10.04 1.77 -0.71
C VAL A 18 -9.59 1.88 -2.16
N TYR A 19 -9.12 0.77 -2.75
CA TYR A 19 -8.75 0.73 -4.17
C TYR A 19 -9.95 1.07 -5.07
N SER A 20 -11.07 0.36 -4.90
CA SER A 20 -12.25 0.53 -5.76
C SER A 20 -12.86 1.94 -5.71
N ASN A 21 -12.73 2.64 -4.58
CA ASN A 21 -13.24 4.01 -4.43
C ASN A 21 -12.35 5.06 -5.11
N ALA A 22 -11.07 4.75 -5.33
CA ALA A 22 -10.11 5.65 -5.96
C ALA A 22 -9.84 5.29 -7.43
N ALA A 23 -10.18 4.07 -7.86
CA ALA A 23 -10.03 3.63 -9.23
C ALA A 23 -10.94 4.40 -10.19
N ASP A 24 -10.44 4.60 -11.40
CA ASP A 24 -11.15 5.23 -12.50
C ASP A 24 -12.24 4.30 -13.10
N PRO A 25 -13.01 4.74 -14.11
CA PRO A 25 -14.03 3.91 -14.75
C PRO A 25 -13.52 2.62 -15.40
N ASP A 26 -12.23 2.52 -15.72
CA ASP A 26 -11.59 1.31 -16.24
C ASP A 26 -11.15 0.36 -15.11
N GLY A 27 -11.40 0.75 -13.85
CA GLY A 27 -11.04 -0.02 -12.66
C GLY A 27 -9.56 0.03 -12.35
N LYS A 28 -8.84 1.11 -12.72
CA LYS A 28 -7.41 1.26 -12.49
C LYS A 28 -7.07 2.54 -11.73
N LEU A 29 -5.91 2.57 -11.08
CA LEU A 29 -5.38 3.76 -10.43
C LEU A 29 -4.34 4.44 -11.30
N SER A 30 -4.43 5.76 -11.43
CA SER A 30 -3.29 6.56 -11.88
C SER A 30 -2.15 6.50 -10.85
N LYS A 31 -0.93 6.82 -11.30
CA LYS A 31 0.21 6.93 -10.39
C LYS A 31 0.03 8.05 -9.35
N ALA A 32 -0.65 9.13 -9.73
CA ALA A 32 -0.96 10.25 -8.84
C ALA A 32 -1.93 9.82 -7.72
N GLU A 33 -3.02 9.12 -8.06
CA GLU A 33 -3.97 8.57 -7.08
C GLU A 33 -3.28 7.55 -6.18
N THR A 34 -2.43 6.69 -6.74
CA THR A 34 -1.65 5.73 -5.96
C THR A 34 -0.77 6.43 -4.92
N LYS A 35 -0.04 7.49 -5.30
CA LYS A 35 0.76 8.30 -4.35
C LYS A 35 -0.11 8.92 -3.26
N SER A 36 -1.26 9.46 -3.62
CA SER A 36 -2.20 10.04 -2.66
C SER A 36 -2.71 9.00 -1.66
N LEU A 37 -3.05 7.79 -2.12
CA LEU A 37 -3.45 6.68 -1.24
C LEU A 37 -2.33 6.26 -0.29
N LEU A 38 -1.10 6.16 -0.78
CA LEU A 38 0.05 5.82 0.08
C LEU A 38 0.24 6.87 1.18
N GLN A 39 0.13 8.15 0.85
CA GLN A 39 0.29 9.25 1.80
C GLN A 39 -0.86 9.37 2.80
N THR A 40 -2.09 9.04 2.41
CA THR A 40 -3.28 9.26 3.24
C THR A 40 -3.74 8.02 4.00
N GLN A 41 -3.61 6.83 3.40
CA GLN A 41 -4.11 5.56 3.94
C GLN A 41 -2.98 4.63 4.40
N PHE A 42 -1.75 4.85 3.96
CA PHE A 42 -0.62 3.95 4.22
C PHE A 42 0.58 4.61 4.90
N TRP A 43 0.40 5.83 5.41
CA TRP A 43 1.47 6.66 5.98
C TRP A 43 2.32 5.92 7.02
N GLY A 44 1.70 5.21 7.96
CA GLY A 44 2.42 4.50 9.03
C GLY A 44 3.44 3.48 8.53
N PHE A 45 3.24 2.90 7.35
CA PHE A 45 4.20 1.97 6.75
C PHE A 45 5.32 2.66 5.96
N ILE A 46 5.09 3.87 5.47
CA ILE A 46 6.05 4.60 4.62
C ILE A 46 6.82 5.71 5.35
N GLN A 47 6.32 6.15 6.50
CA GLN A 47 6.97 7.18 7.30
C GLN A 47 8.37 6.74 7.73
N GLY A 48 9.37 7.61 7.50
CA GLY A 48 10.76 7.34 7.87
C GLY A 48 11.50 6.40 6.91
N GLN A 49 10.83 5.95 5.83
CA GLN A 49 11.39 5.02 4.86
C GLN A 49 12.03 5.73 3.65
N GLU A 50 12.03 7.06 3.62
CA GLU A 50 12.35 7.90 2.46
C GLU A 50 13.78 7.72 1.95
N ASN A 51 14.69 7.32 2.84
CA ASN A 51 16.09 7.10 2.50
C ASN A 51 16.39 5.68 2.00
N LYS A 52 15.46 4.74 2.12
CA LYS A 52 15.67 3.34 1.72
C LYS A 52 15.70 3.23 0.18
N PRO A 53 16.65 2.49 -0.42
CA PRO A 53 16.75 2.37 -1.88
C PRO A 53 15.44 1.92 -2.55
N LYS A 54 14.81 0.86 -2.00
CA LYS A 54 13.55 0.33 -2.52
C LYS A 54 12.39 1.34 -2.45
N TYR A 55 12.36 2.22 -1.45
CA TYR A 55 11.36 3.30 -1.39
C TYR A 55 11.56 4.28 -2.55
N LYS A 56 12.81 4.71 -2.78
CA LYS A 56 13.16 5.65 -3.85
C LYS A 56 12.86 5.07 -5.23
N GLU A 57 13.13 3.79 -5.45
CA GLU A 57 12.78 3.08 -6.69
C GLU A 57 11.27 3.09 -6.93
N ILE A 58 10.47 2.75 -5.91
CA ILE A 58 9.02 2.74 -5.99
C ILE A 58 8.46 4.13 -6.29
N ILE A 59 8.89 5.16 -5.54
CA ILE A 59 8.38 6.52 -5.74
C ILE A 59 8.80 7.06 -7.10
N SER A 60 10.04 6.80 -7.55
CA SER A 60 10.50 7.19 -8.90
C SER A 60 9.62 6.56 -9.99
N ALA A 61 9.29 5.27 -9.87
CA ALA A 61 8.40 4.60 -10.83
C ALA A 61 6.98 5.22 -10.86
N LEU A 62 6.51 5.71 -9.71
CA LEU A 62 5.25 6.46 -9.60
C LEU A 62 5.35 7.92 -10.08
N ASP A 63 6.55 8.46 -10.24
CA ASP A 63 6.81 9.81 -10.77
C ASP A 63 7.07 9.83 -12.29
N GLU A 64 7.37 8.69 -12.90
CA GLU A 64 7.54 8.58 -14.36
C GLU A 64 6.28 9.01 -15.13
N GLU A 65 6.47 9.91 -16.11
CA GLU A 65 5.39 10.52 -16.93
C GLU A 65 4.60 9.52 -17.80
N LEU A 66 5.15 8.33 -18.06
CA LEU A 66 4.43 7.28 -18.76
C LEU A 66 3.20 6.86 -17.92
N GLU A 67 2.01 7.16 -18.46
CA GLU A 67 0.67 6.85 -17.95
C GLU A 67 0.37 5.33 -17.93
N LYS A 68 1.25 4.55 -17.27
CA LYS A 68 0.91 3.19 -16.86
C LYS A 68 0.07 3.29 -15.59
N LYS A 69 -1.23 3.01 -15.73
CA LYS A 69 -2.15 2.83 -14.61
C LYS A 69 -1.95 1.46 -13.96
N LEU A 70 -2.23 1.38 -12.65
CA LEU A 70 -2.09 0.19 -11.85
C LEU A 70 -3.45 -0.51 -11.71
N ASP A 71 -3.49 -1.80 -12.04
CA ASP A 71 -4.61 -2.65 -11.64
C ASP A 71 -4.50 -3.05 -10.15
N PHE A 72 -5.45 -3.85 -9.67
CA PHE A 72 -5.50 -4.24 -8.26
C PHE A 72 -4.31 -5.14 -7.88
N GLU A 73 -3.82 -5.98 -8.79
CA GLU A 73 -2.67 -6.85 -8.54
C GLU A 73 -1.40 -6.01 -8.37
N ASP A 74 -1.15 -5.08 -9.29
CA ASP A 74 -0.03 -4.13 -9.22
C ASP A 74 -0.05 -3.35 -7.89
N PHE A 75 -1.24 -2.87 -7.48
CA PHE A 75 -1.41 -2.14 -6.21
C PHE A 75 -1.12 -3.01 -4.98
N MET A 76 -1.55 -4.27 -4.98
CA MET A 76 -1.28 -5.20 -3.87
C MET A 76 0.20 -5.55 -3.76
N ILE A 77 0.89 -5.77 -4.89
CA ILE A 77 2.34 -6.01 -4.94
C ILE A 77 3.09 -4.81 -4.35
N LEU A 78 2.65 -3.59 -4.68
CA LEU A 78 3.19 -2.35 -4.13
C LEU A 78 3.01 -2.27 -2.60
N LEU A 79 1.81 -2.49 -2.09
CA LEU A 79 1.53 -2.45 -0.64
C LEU A 79 2.36 -3.48 0.13
N VAL A 80 2.46 -4.71 -0.39
CA VAL A 80 3.30 -5.76 0.21
C VAL A 80 4.78 -5.35 0.18
N SER A 81 5.25 -4.80 -0.94
CA SER A 81 6.63 -4.37 -1.10
C SER A 81 7.05 -3.29 -0.11
N LEU A 82 6.17 -2.30 0.13
CA LEU A 82 6.36 -1.25 1.12
C LEU A 82 6.28 -1.81 2.56
N SER A 83 5.30 -2.69 2.83
CA SER A 83 5.16 -3.34 4.14
C SER A 83 6.39 -4.13 4.55
N LEU A 84 6.97 -4.91 3.63
CA LEU A 84 8.14 -5.74 3.88
C LEU A 84 9.41 -4.92 4.15
N MET A 85 9.50 -3.73 3.56
CA MET A 85 10.61 -2.80 3.75
C MET A 85 10.48 -1.97 5.04
N SER A 86 9.24 -1.72 5.47
CA SER A 86 8.92 -0.82 6.59
C SER A 86 9.53 -1.29 7.91
N ASP A 87 10.05 -0.33 8.69
CA ASP A 87 10.49 -0.59 10.06
C ASP A 87 9.31 -0.97 10.97
N LEU A 88 8.10 -0.48 10.68
CA LEU A 88 6.89 -0.83 11.43
C LEU A 88 6.63 -2.35 11.44
N LEU A 89 6.90 -3.05 10.35
CA LEU A 89 6.77 -4.51 10.32
C LEU A 89 7.77 -5.19 11.27
N GLN A 90 8.98 -4.65 11.39
CA GLN A 90 9.98 -5.15 12.34
C GLN A 90 9.55 -4.85 13.78
N GLU A 91 9.02 -3.67 14.05
CA GLU A 91 8.47 -3.31 15.36
C GLU A 91 7.34 -4.26 15.79
N ILE A 92 6.38 -4.52 14.89
CA ILE A 92 5.28 -5.47 15.14
C ILE A 92 5.82 -6.87 15.46
N LYS A 93 6.87 -7.32 14.76
CA LYS A 93 7.51 -8.62 15.03
C LYS A 93 8.18 -8.64 16.39
N ASN A 94 8.92 -7.58 16.74
CA ASN A 94 9.66 -7.49 18.00
C ASN A 94 8.74 -7.44 19.23
N VAL A 95 7.57 -6.82 19.12
CA VAL A 95 6.54 -6.81 20.18
C VAL A 95 5.99 -8.22 20.44
N LYS A 96 5.93 -9.08 19.41
CA LYS A 96 5.45 -10.45 19.57
C LYS A 96 6.48 -11.38 20.22
N THR A 97 7.77 -11.09 20.10
CA THR A 97 8.86 -11.89 20.70
C THR A 97 9.22 -11.48 22.12
N THR A 98 8.75 -10.33 22.61
CA THR A 98 9.02 -9.82 23.96
C THR A 98 7.90 -10.09 24.97
N LYS A 99 6.87 -10.84 24.59
CA LYS A 99 5.82 -11.39 25.47
C LYS A 99 5.97 -12.89 25.61
#